data_AF-A0A0H3HG97-F1
#
_entry.id   AF-A0A0H3HG97-F1
#
_cell.length_a   1.000
_cell.length_b   1.000
_cell.length_c   1.000
_cell.angle_alpha   90.00
_cell.angle_beta   90.00
_cell.angle_gamma   90.00
#
_symmetry.space_group_name_H-M   'P 1'
#
loop_
_entity.id
_entity.type
_entity.pdbx_description
1 polymer ?
#
loop_
_entity_poly.entity_id
_entity_poly.type
_entity_poly.pdbx_seq_one_letter_code
_entity_poly.pdbx_strand_id
1 'polypeptide(L)'
;MLLPWHIFSWPEGDFRTIYPRGELPLLERPFVLGHYDCWGLVMSYFRQQHNVELTDYRVDYPWWEDGYPDNFYHDCWYQCGFREFDGPPQPGDMIIMQVQANKWNHAGILLEGNMLLHHLYGHLSQRVPYGGYWQERTVKVLRYHINDNALNNEKI
;
A
#
# COMPACT_ATOMS: atom_id res chain seq x y z
N MET A 1 5.60 16.18 -20.43
CA MET A 1 6.95 15.66 -20.72
C MET A 1 7.69 15.60 -19.40
N LEU A 2 8.16 14.43 -18.97
CA LEU A 2 8.88 14.30 -17.69
C LEU A 2 10.31 14.82 -17.86
N LEU A 3 10.78 15.65 -16.93
CA LEU A 3 12.13 16.24 -16.99
C LEU A 3 13.18 15.21 -16.52
N PRO A 4 14.28 14.99 -17.25
CA PRO A 4 15.33 14.08 -16.80
C PRO A 4 15.94 14.57 -15.48
N TRP A 5 16.25 13.64 -14.58
CA TRP A 5 17.01 13.94 -13.37
C TRP A 5 18.46 13.51 -13.58
N HIS A 6 19.37 14.36 -13.14
CA HIS A 6 20.81 14.11 -13.18
C HIS A 6 21.30 13.89 -11.75
N ILE A 7 21.83 12.69 -11.48
CA ILE A 7 22.47 12.34 -10.21
C ILE A 7 23.97 12.41 -10.44
N PHE A 8 24.64 13.27 -9.68
CA PHE A 8 26.09 13.45 -9.74
C PHE A 8 26.70 13.15 -8.37
N SER A 9 27.63 12.20 -8.32
CA SER A 9 28.41 11.90 -7.12
C SER A 9 29.70 12.72 -7.11
N TRP A 10 29.97 13.39 -6.00
CA TRP A 10 31.19 14.17 -5.81
C TRP A 10 31.91 13.69 -4.54
N PRO A 11 33.25 13.49 -4.59
CA PRO A 11 34.17 13.83 -5.68
C PRO A 11 34.37 12.74 -6.75
N GLU A 12 33.66 11.61 -6.68
CA GLU A 12 33.91 10.46 -7.53
C GLU A 12 33.67 10.73 -9.02
N GLY A 13 32.85 11.72 -9.36
CA GLY A 13 32.58 12.15 -10.73
C GLY A 13 31.55 11.29 -11.47
N ASP A 14 30.91 10.35 -10.78
CA ASP A 14 29.85 9.52 -11.35
C ASP A 14 28.66 10.39 -11.74
N PHE A 15 28.23 10.28 -13.00
CA PHE A 15 27.07 10.99 -13.53
C PHE A 15 26.07 9.98 -14.08
N ARG A 16 24.83 10.03 -13.58
CA ARG A 16 23.73 9.23 -14.09
C ARG A 16 22.56 10.12 -14.48
N THR A 17 22.01 9.87 -15.67
CA THR A 17 20.73 10.45 -16.09
C THR A 17 19.65 9.42 -15.88
N ILE A 18 18.64 9.76 -15.09
CA ILE A 18 17.44 8.97 -14.93
C ILE A 18 16.27 9.73 -15.54
N TYR A 19 15.47 9.04 -16.34
CA TYR A 19 14.18 9.58 -16.78
C TYR A 19 13.18 9.24 -15.67
N PRO A 20 12.41 10.22 -15.14
CA PRO A 20 11.37 9.92 -14.19
C PRO A 20 10.44 8.90 -14.86
N ARG A 21 10.26 7.77 -14.18
CA ARG A 21 9.22 6.83 -14.58
C ARG A 21 7.90 7.42 -14.08
N GLY A 22 6.83 7.18 -14.85
CA GLY A 22 5.48 7.40 -14.37
C GLY A 22 5.17 6.44 -13.22
N GLU A 23 3.96 5.92 -13.17
CA GLU A 23 3.63 4.99 -12.10
C GLU A 23 4.48 3.71 -12.15
N LEU A 24 5.10 3.35 -11.02
CA LEU A 24 5.98 2.19 -10.93
C LEU A 24 5.18 0.88 -10.96
N PRO A 25 5.75 -0.24 -11.45
CA PRO A 25 5.17 -1.56 -11.27
C PRO A 25 4.91 -1.87 -9.79
N LEU A 26 3.86 -2.62 -9.46
CA LEU A 26 3.51 -2.99 -8.08
C LEU A 26 4.47 -3.99 -7.43
N LEU A 27 5.42 -4.55 -8.18
CA LEU A 27 6.37 -5.54 -7.72
C LEU A 27 7.78 -4.97 -7.71
N GLU A 28 8.63 -5.57 -6.88
CA GLU A 28 10.07 -5.27 -6.78
C GLU A 28 10.38 -3.82 -6.38
N ARG A 29 9.46 -3.16 -5.68
CA ARG A 29 9.69 -1.83 -5.13
C ARG A 29 10.58 -1.93 -3.88
N PRO A 30 11.61 -1.08 -3.73
CA PRO A 30 12.34 -0.97 -2.48
C PRO A 30 11.45 -0.33 -1.41
N PHE A 31 11.55 -0.85 -0.18
CA PHE A 31 10.77 -0.31 0.93
C PHE A 31 11.31 1.05 1.35
N VAL A 32 10.45 2.06 1.37
CA VAL A 32 10.74 3.39 1.92
C VAL A 32 9.55 3.81 2.78
N LEU A 33 9.74 3.85 4.09
CA LEU A 33 8.67 4.25 5.01
C LEU A 33 8.15 5.65 4.65
N GLY A 34 6.83 5.82 4.64
CA GLY A 34 6.20 7.08 4.27
C GLY A 34 5.98 7.26 2.76
N HIS A 35 6.59 6.42 1.92
CA HIS A 35 6.62 6.62 0.47
C HIS A 35 6.37 5.35 -0.34
N TYR A 36 7.22 4.34 -0.19
CA TYR A 36 7.07 3.02 -0.82
C TYR A 36 6.95 1.98 0.28
N ASP A 37 5.87 2.08 1.05
CA ASP A 37 5.55 1.15 2.12
C ASP A 37 4.29 0.33 1.76
N CYS A 38 3.78 -0.42 2.75
CA CYS A 38 2.58 -1.23 2.60
C CYS A 38 1.36 -0.40 2.18
N TRP A 39 1.15 0.80 2.77
CA TRP A 39 0.04 1.66 2.36
C TRP A 39 0.26 2.25 0.98
N GLY A 40 1.47 2.71 0.67
CA GLY A 40 1.84 3.20 -0.65
C GLY A 40 1.59 2.18 -1.75
N LEU A 41 1.83 0.89 -1.46
CA LEU A 41 1.51 -0.20 -2.39
C LEU A 41 -0.01 -0.39 -2.56
N VAL A 42 -0.78 -0.37 -1.47
CA VAL A 42 -2.26 -0.45 -1.52
C VAL A 42 -2.83 0.70 -2.35
N MET A 43 -2.42 1.95 -2.08
CA MET A 43 -2.85 3.11 -2.85
C MET A 43 -2.50 3.00 -4.32
N SER A 44 -1.29 2.52 -4.63
CA SER A 44 -0.88 2.30 -6.02
C SER A 44 -1.71 1.22 -6.71
N TYR A 45 -2.08 0.15 -6.01
CA TYR A 45 -2.96 -0.88 -6.57
C TYR A 45 -4.32 -0.29 -6.96
N PHE A 46 -4.95 0.46 -6.05
CA PHE A 46 -6.25 1.08 -6.30
C PHE A 46 -6.20 2.13 -7.40
N ARG A 47 -5.13 2.94 -7.47
CA ARG A 47 -4.93 3.88 -8.57
C ARG A 47 -4.78 3.17 -9.90
N GLN A 48 -3.88 2.19 -10.00
CA GLN A 48 -3.55 1.52 -11.26
C GLN A 48 -4.67 0.60 -11.78
N GLN A 49 -5.37 -0.09 -10.89
CA GLN A 49 -6.35 -1.12 -11.27
C GLN A 49 -7.79 -0.61 -11.25
N HIS A 50 -8.10 0.40 -10.44
CA HIS A 50 -9.45 0.88 -10.21
C HIS A 50 -9.63 2.38 -10.47
N ASN A 51 -8.55 3.11 -10.78
CA ASN A 51 -8.56 4.57 -10.94
C ASN A 51 -9.14 5.30 -9.70
N VAL A 52 -8.83 4.76 -8.52
CA VAL A 52 -9.28 5.26 -7.21
C VAL A 52 -8.10 5.85 -6.46
N GLU A 53 -8.24 7.11 -6.03
CA GLU A 53 -7.33 7.75 -5.08
C GLU A 53 -7.80 7.51 -3.65
N LEU A 54 -7.02 6.75 -2.88
CA LEU A 54 -7.26 6.54 -1.46
C LEU A 54 -6.63 7.67 -0.64
N THR A 55 -7.18 7.93 0.55
CA THR A 55 -6.60 8.88 1.49
C THR A 55 -5.20 8.45 1.91
N ASP A 56 -4.23 9.36 1.77
CA ASP A 56 -2.86 9.13 2.21
C ASP A 56 -2.69 9.50 3.68
N TYR A 57 -2.41 8.51 4.52
CA TYR A 57 -2.08 8.69 5.94
C TYR A 57 -0.68 8.18 6.27
N ARG A 58 0.17 8.01 5.25
CA ARG A 58 1.56 7.60 5.48
C ARG A 58 2.29 8.62 6.33
N VAL A 59 3.19 8.10 7.16
CA VAL A 59 4.13 8.88 7.95
C VAL A 59 5.51 8.25 7.81
N ASP A 60 6.55 9.05 8.04
CA ASP A 60 7.96 8.70 7.87
C ASP A 60 8.63 8.17 9.16
N TYR A 61 7.84 7.94 10.22
CA TYR A 61 8.29 7.38 11.51
C TYR A 61 7.64 6.02 11.81
N PRO A 62 8.26 5.15 12.62
CA PRO A 62 7.77 3.80 12.91
C PRO A 62 6.61 3.80 13.92
N TRP A 63 5.48 4.38 13.51
CA TRP A 63 4.26 4.56 14.30
C TRP A 63 3.71 3.29 14.94
N TRP A 64 4.10 2.10 14.44
CA TRP A 64 3.70 0.82 15.01
C TRP A 64 4.44 0.47 16.31
N GLU A 65 5.47 1.22 16.69
CA GLU A 65 6.15 1.04 17.97
C GLU A 65 5.28 1.55 19.14
N ASP A 66 5.45 0.93 20.32
CA ASP A 66 4.63 1.18 21.51
C ASP A 66 4.73 2.63 22.03
N GLY A 67 5.82 3.32 21.71
CA GLY A 67 6.04 4.72 22.10
C GLY A 67 5.17 5.73 21.36
N TYR A 68 4.55 5.33 20.24
CA TYR A 68 3.66 6.20 19.47
C TYR A 68 2.19 5.93 19.83
N PRO A 69 1.29 6.93 19.79
CA PRO A 69 -0.13 6.71 20.04
C PRO A 69 -0.89 6.16 18.83
N ASP A 70 -0.34 6.30 17.62
CA ASP A 70 -1.07 6.08 16.36
C ASP A 70 -1.35 4.59 16.06
N ASN A 71 -2.49 4.29 15.44
CA ASN A 71 -2.84 2.96 14.94
C ASN A 71 -3.63 3.04 13.62
N PHE A 72 -2.98 3.53 12.56
CA PHE A 72 -3.66 3.93 11.32
C PHE A 72 -4.52 2.84 10.67
N TYR A 73 -4.05 1.59 10.61
CA TYR A 73 -4.85 0.52 10.00
C TYR A 73 -6.08 0.14 10.83
N HIS A 74 -6.09 0.41 12.13
CA HIS A 74 -7.27 0.22 12.97
C HIS A 74 -8.26 1.39 12.80
N ASP A 75 -7.76 2.61 12.72
CA ASP A 75 -8.58 3.82 12.82
C ASP A 75 -9.07 4.37 11.47
N CYS A 76 -8.31 4.19 10.38
CA CYS A 76 -8.53 4.94 9.13
C CYS A 76 -9.27 4.17 8.03
N TRP A 77 -9.33 2.83 8.08
CA TRP A 77 -9.82 2.01 6.96
C TRP A 77 -11.26 2.36 6.54
N TYR A 78 -12.13 2.65 7.52
CA TYR A 78 -13.53 2.99 7.23
C TYR A 78 -13.66 4.30 6.46
N GLN A 79 -12.88 5.32 6.83
CA GLN A 79 -12.88 6.62 6.16
C GLN A 79 -12.30 6.51 4.74
N CYS A 80 -11.43 5.54 4.50
CA CYS A 80 -10.86 5.25 3.18
C CYS A 80 -11.82 4.50 2.24
N GLY A 81 -13.10 4.30 2.60
CA GLY A 81 -14.10 3.64 1.76
C GLY A 81 -14.14 2.12 1.87
N PHE A 82 -13.38 1.53 2.79
CA PHE A 82 -13.42 0.08 3.02
C PHE A 82 -14.55 -0.31 3.97
N ARG A 83 -15.20 -1.43 3.71
CA ARG A 83 -16.28 -1.99 4.53
C ARG A 83 -16.08 -3.48 4.77
N GLU A 84 -16.71 -3.96 5.84
CA GLU A 84 -16.93 -5.39 6.02
C GLU A 84 -17.92 -5.89 4.98
N PHE A 85 -17.87 -7.18 4.69
CA PHE A 85 -18.75 -7.84 3.74
C PHE A 85 -19.05 -9.26 4.22
N ASP A 86 -20.14 -9.82 3.70
CA ASP A 86 -20.50 -11.22 3.89
C ASP A 86 -20.02 -12.08 2.72
N GLY A 87 -19.62 -13.32 3.01
CA GLY A 87 -19.19 -14.30 2.01
C GLY A 87 -17.67 -14.44 1.88
N PRO A 88 -17.19 -15.15 0.84
CA PRO A 88 -15.76 -15.41 0.68
C PRO A 88 -15.00 -14.14 0.23
N PRO A 89 -13.73 -13.98 0.67
CA PRO A 89 -12.84 -12.97 0.12
C PRO A 89 -12.66 -13.12 -1.39
N GLN A 90 -12.49 -11.99 -2.07
CA GLN A 90 -12.30 -11.93 -3.53
C GLN A 90 -11.07 -11.08 -3.88
N PRO A 91 -10.53 -11.21 -5.11
CA PRO A 91 -9.47 -10.34 -5.59
C PRO A 91 -9.85 -8.85 -5.47
N GLY A 92 -8.92 -8.03 -4.98
CA GLY A 92 -9.13 -6.62 -4.68
C GLY A 92 -9.48 -6.33 -3.22
N ASP A 93 -9.85 -7.35 -2.42
CA ASP A 93 -10.06 -7.16 -0.99
C ASP A 93 -8.73 -6.86 -0.28
N MET A 94 -8.78 -5.92 0.65
CA MET A 94 -7.64 -5.53 1.47
C MET A 94 -7.56 -6.43 2.71
N ILE A 95 -6.37 -6.99 2.93
CA ILE A 95 -6.02 -7.77 4.12
C ILE A 95 -5.23 -6.86 5.06
N ILE A 96 -5.78 -6.59 6.24
CA ILE A 96 -5.07 -5.93 7.34
C ILE A 96 -4.48 -7.00 8.24
N MET A 97 -3.22 -6.81 8.63
CA MET A 97 -2.45 -7.76 9.42
C MET A 97 -1.73 -7.09 10.59
N GLN A 98 -1.41 -7.90 11.59
CA GLN A 98 -0.53 -7.57 12.71
C GLN A 98 0.74 -8.41 12.63
N VAL A 99 1.87 -7.78 12.30
CA VAL A 99 3.15 -8.44 12.02
C VAL A 99 4.22 -7.90 12.96
N GLN A 100 4.63 -8.72 13.94
CA GLN A 100 5.73 -8.42 14.88
C GLN A 100 5.60 -7.08 15.62
N ALA A 101 4.37 -6.59 15.81
CA ALA A 101 4.04 -5.36 16.54
C ALA A 101 2.75 -5.56 17.33
N ASN A 102 2.49 -4.70 18.33
CA ASN A 102 1.25 -4.70 19.11
C ASN A 102 0.08 -4.00 18.39
N LYS A 103 0.33 -3.43 17.21
CA LYS A 103 -0.62 -2.66 16.40
C LYS A 103 -0.84 -3.32 15.05
N TRP A 104 -1.96 -2.99 14.43
CA TRP A 104 -2.23 -3.37 13.06
C TRP A 104 -1.30 -2.54 12.19
N ASN A 105 -0.22 -3.14 11.70
CA ASN A 105 0.91 -2.41 11.12
C ASN A 105 1.20 -2.79 9.67
N HIS A 106 0.43 -3.71 9.10
CA HIS A 106 0.67 -4.19 7.75
C HIS A 106 -0.63 -4.36 6.98
N ALA A 107 -0.57 -4.09 5.67
CA ALA A 107 -1.68 -4.34 4.77
C ALA A 107 -1.17 -4.90 3.43
N GLY A 108 -2.06 -5.63 2.76
CA GLY A 108 -1.86 -6.11 1.40
C GLY A 108 -3.18 -6.32 0.69
N ILE A 109 -3.11 -6.66 -0.60
CA ILE A 109 -4.27 -6.89 -1.44
C ILE A 109 -4.33 -8.36 -1.83
N LEU A 110 -5.50 -8.97 -1.65
CA LEU A 110 -5.79 -10.29 -2.17
C LEU A 110 -5.90 -10.22 -3.69
N LEU A 111 -5.21 -11.11 -4.39
CA LEU A 111 -5.22 -11.25 -5.83
C LEU A 111 -5.85 -12.59 -6.22
N GLU A 112 -6.08 -12.76 -7.53
CA GLU A 112 -6.47 -14.04 -8.11
C GLU A 112 -5.49 -15.17 -7.73
N GLY A 113 -6.00 -16.39 -7.67
CA GLY A 113 -5.22 -17.57 -7.29
C GLY A 113 -4.80 -17.59 -5.82
N ASN A 114 -5.51 -16.86 -4.94
CA ASN A 114 -5.22 -16.79 -3.50
C ASN A 114 -3.79 -16.28 -3.22
N MET A 115 -3.39 -15.24 -3.94
CA MET A 115 -2.09 -14.59 -3.80
C MET A 115 -2.24 -13.27 -3.04
N LEU A 116 -1.32 -12.95 -2.15
CA LEU A 116 -1.25 -11.69 -1.42
C LEU A 116 -0.18 -10.80 -2.05
N LEU A 117 -0.61 -9.65 -2.59
CA LEU A 117 0.28 -8.55 -2.93
C LEU A 117 0.55 -7.72 -1.68
N HIS A 118 1.81 -7.60 -1.27
CA HIS A 118 2.17 -6.83 -0.09
C HIS A 118 3.60 -6.30 -0.15
N HIS A 119 3.87 -5.31 0.71
CA HIS A 119 5.20 -4.73 0.88
C HIS A 119 5.61 -4.82 2.35
N LEU A 120 6.32 -5.89 2.72
CA LEU A 120 6.79 -6.04 4.09
C LEU A 120 7.98 -5.11 4.35
N TYR A 121 8.05 -4.54 5.55
CA TYR A 121 9.18 -3.72 6.00
C TYR A 121 10.52 -4.43 5.78
N GLY A 122 11.48 -3.75 5.14
CA GLY A 122 12.81 -4.31 4.84
C GLY A 122 12.87 -5.28 3.64
N HIS A 123 11.75 -5.53 2.95
CA HIS A 123 11.70 -6.43 1.79
C HIS A 123 11.16 -5.71 0.55
N LEU A 124 11.43 -6.27 -0.63
CA LEU A 124 10.79 -5.81 -1.86
C LEU A 124 9.29 -6.10 -1.85
N SER A 125 8.50 -5.27 -2.52
CA SER A 125 7.08 -5.59 -2.76
C SER A 125 6.94 -6.84 -3.62
N GLN A 126 6.09 -7.78 -3.22
CA GLN A 126 6.02 -9.10 -3.84
C GLN A 126 4.61 -9.71 -3.78
N ARG A 127 4.45 -10.84 -4.47
CA ARG A 127 3.28 -11.71 -4.39
C ARG A 127 3.67 -13.00 -3.70
N VAL A 128 2.91 -13.39 -2.69
CA VAL A 128 3.10 -14.65 -1.95
C VAL A 128 1.78 -15.38 -1.83
N PRO A 129 1.75 -16.71 -1.70
CA PRO A 129 0.50 -17.41 -1.40
C PRO A 129 -0.12 -16.90 -0.09
N TYR A 130 -1.42 -16.59 -0.12
CA TYR A 130 -2.15 -16.18 1.07
C TYR A 130 -2.56 -17.41 1.89
N GLY A 131 -1.75 -17.74 2.90
CA GLY A 131 -1.93 -18.92 3.75
C GLY A 131 -1.00 -18.89 4.95
N GLY A 132 -1.19 -19.83 5.88
CA GLY A 132 -0.31 -20.05 7.04
C GLY A 132 0.03 -18.74 7.76
N TYR A 133 1.31 -18.37 7.75
CA TYR A 133 1.84 -17.17 8.40
C TYR A 133 1.01 -15.89 8.16
N TRP A 134 0.53 -15.66 6.94
CA TRP A 134 -0.21 -14.44 6.58
C TRP A 134 -1.66 -14.47 7.07
N GLN A 135 -2.31 -15.63 6.97
CA GLN A 135 -3.68 -15.81 7.46
C GLN A 135 -3.73 -15.75 8.99
N GLU A 136 -2.77 -16.38 9.67
CA GLU A 136 -2.66 -16.35 11.15
C GLU A 136 -2.50 -14.94 11.72
N ARG A 137 -1.97 -14.01 10.93
CA ARG A 137 -1.76 -12.60 11.32
C ARG A 137 -2.83 -11.66 10.79
N THR A 138 -3.79 -12.18 10.02
CA THR A 138 -4.87 -11.37 9.49
C THR A 138 -5.82 -11.01 10.61
N VAL A 139 -6.01 -9.70 10.79
CA VAL A 139 -6.94 -9.15 11.78
C VAL A 139 -8.24 -8.73 11.11
N LYS A 140 -8.19 -8.37 9.82
CA LYS A 140 -9.37 -7.93 9.07
C LYS A 140 -9.21 -8.17 7.59
N VAL A 141 -10.32 -8.50 6.94
CA VAL A 141 -10.45 -8.52 5.47
C VAL A 141 -11.56 -7.55 5.12
N LEU A 142 -11.29 -6.65 4.18
CA LEU A 142 -12.16 -5.53 3.88
C LEU A 142 -12.33 -5.35 2.38
N ARG A 143 -13.54 -4.98 1.97
CA ARG A 143 -13.86 -4.69 0.58
C ARG A 143 -13.95 -3.19 0.37
N TYR A 144 -13.36 -2.70 -0.70
CA TYR A 144 -13.56 -1.31 -1.11
C TYR A 144 -14.96 -1.14 -1.68
N HIS A 145 -15.71 -0.18 -1.15
CA HIS A 145 -16.97 0.26 -1.72
C HIS A 145 -16.74 1.59 -2.43
N ILE A 146 -17.14 1.66 -3.70
CA ILE A 146 -17.12 2.89 -4.46
C ILE A 146 -18.01 3.90 -3.72
N ASN A 147 -17.40 4.98 -3.24
CA ASN A 147 -18.18 6.14 -2.79
C ASN A 147 -18.68 6.85 -4.05
N ASP A 148 -20.00 6.85 -4.28
CA ASP A 148 -20.66 7.53 -5.42
C ASP A 148 -20.33 9.03 -5.55
N ASN A 149 -19.68 9.63 -4.55
CA ASN A 149 -19.23 11.03 -4.58
C ASN A 149 -18.04 11.30 -5.52
N ALA A 150 -17.31 10.26 -5.98
CA ALA A 150 -16.21 10.45 -6.93
C ALA A 150 -16.67 10.66 -8.39
N LEU A 151 -17.92 10.33 -8.72
CA LEU A 151 -18.48 10.49 -10.08
C LEU A 151 -19.09 11.88 -10.32
N ASN A 152 -19.20 12.74 -9.30
CA ASN A 152 -19.85 14.06 -9.41
C ASN A 152 -18.88 15.21 -9.72
N ASN A 153 -17.57 14.98 -9.79
CA ASN A 153 -16.58 16.04 -10.04
C ASN A 153 -16.18 16.22 -11.52
N GLU A 154 -16.86 15.57 -12.47
CA GLU A 154 -16.66 15.81 -13.91
C GLU A 154 -17.78 16.65 -14.55
N LYS A 155 -18.63 17.31 -13.76
CA LYS A 155 -19.64 18.25 -14.27
C LYS A 155 -19.63 19.58 -13.52
N ILE A 156 -18.58 20.37 -13.70
CA ILE A 156 -18.64 21.85 -13.63
C ILE A 156 -17.77 22.42 -14.74
#